data_AF-U2F8J1-F1
#
_entry.id   AF-U2F8J1-F1
#
_cell.length_a   1.000
_cell.length_b   1.000
_cell.length_c   1.000
_cell.angle_alpha   90.00
_cell.angle_beta   90.00
_cell.angle_gamma   90.00
#
_symmetry.space_group_name_H-M   'P 1'
#
loop_
_entity.id
_entity.type
_entity.pdbx_description
1 polymer ?
#
loop_
_entity_poly.entity_id
_entity_poly.type
_entity_poly.pdbx_seq_one_letter_code
_entity_poly.pdbx_strand_id
1 'polypeptide(L)'
;MILVASESTQIPEDARALTRRRREERVDAVIELPFGERVTVACPVCGKSKDVGIYVPPAKSPSWTSCWNWDCDAFLKLQSDGTEASMDPEDVQTGLDRFAAAGGVES
;
A
#
# COMPACT_ATOMS: atom_id res chain seq x y z
N MET A 1 27.79 -15.16 -42.92
CA MET A 1 26.56 -14.70 -42.25
C MET A 1 26.77 -14.84 -40.76
N ILE A 2 26.93 -13.74 -40.03
CA ILE A 2 27.08 -13.74 -38.57
C ILE A 2 25.79 -13.17 -38.00
N LEU A 3 25.00 -14.02 -37.34
CA LEU A 3 23.83 -13.61 -36.57
C LEU A 3 24.32 -13.01 -35.26
N VAL A 4 24.20 -11.69 -35.13
CA VAL A 4 24.45 -10.99 -33.86
C VAL A 4 23.25 -11.28 -32.96
N ALA A 5 23.45 -12.15 -31.96
CA ALA A 5 22.50 -12.32 -30.88
C ALA A 5 22.47 -11.03 -30.07
N SER A 6 21.37 -10.30 -30.16
CA SER A 6 21.09 -9.14 -29.31
C SER A 6 20.92 -9.64 -27.89
N GLU A 7 21.98 -9.52 -27.09
CA GLU A 7 21.93 -9.83 -25.66
C GLU A 7 21.03 -8.81 -24.98
N SER A 8 19.82 -9.25 -24.61
CA SER A 8 18.83 -8.42 -23.94
C SER A 8 19.38 -8.05 -22.57
N THR A 9 19.85 -6.81 -22.39
CA THR A 9 20.19 -6.26 -21.09
C THR A 9 18.97 -6.36 -20.17
N GLN A 10 18.98 -7.35 -19.27
CA GLN A 10 17.94 -7.49 -18.26
C GLN A 10 18.11 -6.36 -17.25
N ILE A 11 17.31 -5.31 -17.37
CA ILE A 11 17.16 -4.30 -16.31
C ILE A 11 16.68 -5.08 -15.09
N PRO A 12 17.40 -5.05 -13.95
CA PRO A 12 16.95 -5.74 -12.75
C PRO A 12 15.55 -5.23 -12.43
N GLU A 13 14.55 -6.13 -12.45
CA GLU A 13 13.19 -5.77 -12.12
C GLU A 13 13.20 -5.09 -10.75
N ASP A 14 12.59 -3.91 -10.68
CA ASP A 14 12.49 -3.14 -9.45
C ASP A 14 11.91 -4.03 -8.33
N ALA A 15 12.70 -4.25 -7.27
CA ALA A 15 12.35 -5.21 -6.22
C ALA A 15 11.00 -4.88 -5.55
N ARG A 16 10.62 -3.60 -5.53
CA ARG A 16 9.32 -3.14 -5.04
C ARG A 16 8.19 -3.54 -6.02
N ALA A 17 8.40 -3.40 -7.33
CA ALA A 17 7.47 -3.88 -8.34
C ALA A 17 7.27 -5.41 -8.27
N LEU A 18 8.34 -6.18 -8.09
CA LEU A 18 8.28 -7.64 -7.88
C LEU A 18 7.50 -8.01 -6.62
N THR A 19 7.79 -7.34 -5.50
CA THR A 19 7.09 -7.57 -4.23
C THR A 19 5.61 -7.25 -4.35
N ARG A 20 5.27 -6.16 -5.06
CA ARG A 20 3.88 -5.80 -5.34
C ARG A 20 3.20 -6.89 -6.16
N ARG A 21 3.80 -7.35 -7.26
CA ARG A 21 3.24 -8.41 -8.12
C ARG A 21 2.94 -9.68 -7.31
N ARG A 22 3.91 -10.15 -6.52
CA ARG A 22 3.74 -11.34 -5.66
C ARG A 22 2.64 -11.18 -4.61
N ARG A 23 2.46 -9.97 -4.06
CA ARG A 23 1.39 -9.70 -3.11
C ARG A 23 0.04 -9.75 -3.80
N GLU A 24 -0.10 -9.11 -4.96
CA GLU A 24 -1.34 -9.13 -5.76
C GLU A 24 -1.72 -10.56 -6.16
N GLU A 25 -0.77 -11.40 -6.56
CA GLU A 25 -1.00 -12.82 -6.87
C GLU A 25 -1.51 -13.64 -5.68
N ARG A 26 -1.19 -13.24 -4.45
CA ARG A 26 -1.58 -13.92 -3.21
C ARG A 26 -2.88 -13.38 -2.61
N VAL A 27 -3.43 -12.27 -3.12
CA VAL A 27 -4.62 -11.64 -2.51
C VAL A 27 -5.80 -12.60 -2.57
N ASP A 28 -6.32 -12.97 -1.40
CA ASP A 28 -7.54 -13.78 -1.28
C ASP A 28 -8.80 -12.93 -1.42
N ALA A 29 -8.75 -11.68 -0.93
CA ALA A 29 -9.87 -10.74 -1.06
C ALA A 29 -9.43 -9.26 -1.02
N VAL A 30 -10.24 -8.41 -1.66
CA VAL A 30 -10.09 -6.95 -1.65
C VAL A 30 -11.20 -6.34 -0.80
N ILE A 31 -10.84 -5.37 0.04
CA ILE A 31 -11.77 -4.58 0.85
C ILE A 31 -11.56 -3.11 0.47
N GLU A 32 -12.63 -2.49 -0.02
CA GLU A 32 -12.68 -1.06 -0.32
C GLU A 32 -13.14 -0.31 0.93
N LEU A 33 -12.43 0.76 1.28
CA LEU A 33 -12.65 1.53 2.49
C LEU A 33 -12.70 3.03 2.16
N PRO A 34 -13.56 3.81 2.83
CA PRO A 34 -13.51 5.26 2.74
C PRO A 34 -12.19 5.79 3.32
N PHE A 35 -11.66 6.86 2.71
CA PHE A 35 -10.44 7.50 3.18
C PHE A 35 -10.70 8.35 4.43
N GLY A 36 -9.78 8.31 5.40
CA GLY A 36 -9.83 9.14 6.61
C GLY A 36 -10.86 8.69 7.66
N GLU A 37 -11.65 7.64 7.39
CA GLU A 37 -12.67 7.13 8.30
C GLU A 37 -12.35 5.72 8.80
N ARG A 38 -12.73 5.41 10.04
CA ARG A 38 -12.73 4.03 10.56
C ARG A 38 -14.08 3.41 10.32
N VAL A 39 -14.11 2.30 9.60
CA VAL A 39 -15.33 1.52 9.37
C VAL A 39 -15.15 0.09 9.85
N THR A 40 -16.23 -0.49 10.36
CA THR A 40 -16.26 -1.91 10.71
C THR A 40 -16.42 -2.73 9.43
N VAL A 41 -15.42 -3.55 9.11
CA VAL A 41 -15.45 -4.44 7.95
C VAL A 41 -15.32 -5.89 8.37
N ALA A 42 -15.99 -6.78 7.64
CA ALA A 42 -15.87 -8.22 7.80
C ALA A 42 -14.82 -8.78 6.84
N CYS A 43 -14.03 -9.74 7.30
CA CYS A 43 -13.16 -10.51 6.41
C CYS A 43 -14.04 -11.33 5.44
N PRO A 44 -13.88 -11.20 4.11
CA PRO A 44 -14.70 -11.93 3.14
C PRO A 44 -14.54 -13.46 3.20
N VAL A 45 -13.47 -13.96 3.81
CA VAL A 45 -13.18 -15.40 3.92
C VAL A 45 -13.79 -16.03 5.16
N CYS A 46 -13.58 -15.43 6.34
CA CYS A 46 -14.02 -16.03 7.62
C CYS A 46 -15.18 -15.29 8.31
N GLY A 47 -15.61 -14.14 7.78
CA GLY A 47 -16.72 -13.34 8.30
C GLY A 47 -16.46 -12.59 9.61
N LYS A 48 -15.30 -12.76 10.25
CA LYS A 48 -14.95 -11.99 11.45
C LYS A 48 -14.81 -10.51 11.11
N SER A 49 -15.32 -9.62 11.95
CA SER A 49 -15.27 -8.18 11.76
C SER A 49 -14.16 -7.49 12.56
N LYS A 50 -13.70 -6.34 12.08
CA LYS A 50 -12.76 -5.44 12.76
C LYS A 50 -12.93 -4.02 12.24
N ASP A 51 -12.61 -3.04 13.10
CA ASP A 51 -12.56 -1.64 12.69
C ASP A 51 -11.23 -1.32 12.00
N VAL A 52 -11.32 -0.89 10.75
CA VAL A 52 -10.17 -0.59 9.88
C VAL A 52 -10.39 0.77 9.22
N GLY A 53 -9.31 1.51 8.97
CA GLY A 53 -9.34 2.77 8.24
C GLY A 53 -8.07 2.99 7.45
N ILE A 54 -8.15 3.73 6.34
CA ILE A 54 -7.01 4.11 5.50
C ILE A 54 -6.69 5.58 5.78
N TYR A 55 -5.46 5.83 6.26
CA TYR A 55 -4.96 7.17 6.59
C TYR A 55 -3.68 7.54 5.83
N VAL A 56 -3.25 6.67 4.91
CA VAL A 56 -2.05 6.90 4.10
C VAL A 56 -2.43 7.58 2.79
N PRO A 57 -1.60 8.50 2.26
CA PRO A 57 -1.88 9.15 0.99
C PRO A 57 -2.22 8.15 -0.13
N PRO A 58 -3.07 8.52 -1.10
CA PRO A 58 -3.49 7.65 -2.20
C PRO A 58 -2.30 7.05 -2.97
N ALA A 59 -1.21 7.81 -3.12
CA ALA A 59 0.03 7.37 -3.78
C ALA A 59 0.74 6.19 -3.06
N LYS A 60 0.38 5.92 -1.80
CA LYS A 60 0.88 4.80 -1.00
C LYS A 60 -0.16 3.69 -0.82
N SER A 61 -1.36 3.85 -1.35
CA SER A 61 -2.36 2.78 -1.52
C SER A 61 -2.03 1.93 -2.75
N PRO A 62 -2.39 0.64 -2.79
CA PRO A 62 -3.12 -0.13 -1.77
C PRO A 62 -2.21 -0.63 -0.62
N SER A 63 -2.82 -0.99 0.51
CA SER A 63 -2.16 -1.66 1.64
C SER A 63 -2.52 -3.15 1.68
N TRP A 64 -1.65 -3.97 2.25
CA TRP A 64 -1.90 -5.42 2.39
C TRP A 64 -1.77 -5.84 3.85
N THR A 65 -2.62 -6.75 4.29
CA THR A 65 -2.63 -7.30 5.65
C THR A 65 -3.13 -8.73 5.66
N SER A 66 -2.70 -9.53 6.64
CA SER A 66 -3.41 -10.76 6.97
C SER A 66 -4.74 -10.45 7.65
N CYS A 67 -5.67 -11.41 7.61
CA CYS A 67 -6.86 -11.39 8.45
C CYS A 67 -6.46 -11.21 9.93
N TRP A 68 -7.33 -10.55 10.68
CA TRP A 68 -7.16 -10.34 12.11
C TRP A 68 -7.56 -11.54 12.97
N ASN A 69 -8.24 -12.52 12.38
CA ASN A 69 -8.52 -13.78 13.05
C ASN A 69 -7.34 -14.72 12.85
N TRP A 70 -6.71 -15.17 13.94
CA TRP A 70 -5.53 -16.03 13.89
C TRP A 70 -5.78 -17.40 13.21
N ASP A 71 -7.03 -17.89 13.25
CA ASP A 71 -7.43 -19.12 12.56
C ASP A 71 -7.69 -18.92 11.05
N CYS A 72 -7.58 -17.68 10.53
CA CYS A 72 -7.83 -17.35 9.13
C CYS A 72 -6.56 -16.79 8.49
N ASP A 73 -5.95 -17.54 7.58
CA ASP A 73 -4.73 -17.13 6.88
C ASP A 73 -4.97 -16.22 5.65
N ALA A 74 -6.20 -15.71 5.49
CA ALA A 74 -6.56 -14.88 4.35
C ALA A 74 -5.67 -13.64 4.25
N PHE A 75 -5.11 -13.40 3.07
CA PHE A 75 -4.31 -12.24 2.71
C PHE A 75 -5.18 -11.20 2.02
N LEU A 76 -5.41 -10.09 2.71
CA LEU A 76 -6.36 -9.06 2.34
C LEU A 76 -5.66 -7.85 1.75
N LYS A 77 -6.24 -7.30 0.69
CA LYS A 77 -5.87 -6.01 0.11
C LYS A 77 -6.86 -4.95 0.56
N LEU A 78 -6.35 -3.88 1.14
CA LEU A 78 -7.13 -2.71 1.55
C LEU A 78 -6.88 -1.58 0.55
N GLN A 79 -7.93 -1.10 -0.08
CA GLN A 79 -7.87 -0.05 -1.09
C GLN A 79 -8.87 1.05 -0.75
N SER A 80 -8.55 2.31 -1.08
CA SER A 80 -9.53 3.39 -0.97
C SER A 80 -10.61 3.21 -2.05
N ASP A 81 -11.85 3.49 -1.70
CA ASP A 81 -12.98 3.59 -2.63
C ASP A 81 -12.94 4.84 -3.52
N GLY A 82 -11.97 5.74 -3.34
CA GLY A 82 -11.84 6.98 -4.10
C GLY A 82 -12.50 8.21 -3.46
N THR A 83 -13.03 8.10 -2.23
CA THR A 83 -13.57 9.24 -1.45
C THR A 83 -12.52 10.33 -1.13
N GLU A 84 -11.23 9.99 -1.27
CA GLU A 84 -10.06 10.85 -1.10
C GLU A 84 -9.98 12.04 -2.08
N ALA A 85 -10.71 12.01 -3.21
CA ALA A 85 -10.78 13.14 -4.17
C ALA A 85 -11.30 14.46 -3.55
N SER A 86 -11.80 14.40 -2.32
CA SER A 86 -12.32 15.52 -1.54
C SER A 86 -11.27 16.16 -0.62
N MET A 87 -10.09 15.55 -0.43
CA MET A 87 -9.06 16.03 0.50
C MET A 87 -7.91 16.68 -0.25
N ASP A 88 -7.62 17.93 0.11
CA ASP A 88 -6.52 18.70 -0.45
C ASP A 88 -5.17 18.04 -0.07
N PRO A 89 -4.26 17.76 -1.03
CA PRO A 89 -3.00 17.08 -0.77
C PRO A 89 -2.05 17.83 0.18
N GLU A 90 -2.34 19.09 0.52
CA GLU A 90 -1.51 19.92 1.42
C GLU A 90 -1.60 19.54 2.91
N ASP A 91 -2.58 18.73 3.34
CA ASP A 91 -2.80 18.43 4.77
C ASP A 91 -2.03 17.21 5.30
N VAL A 92 -1.28 16.48 4.44
CA VAL A 92 -0.47 15.34 4.91
C VAL A 92 0.91 15.83 5.35
N GLN A 93 0.96 16.36 6.56
CA GLN A 93 2.19 16.81 7.20
C GLN A 93 3.17 15.63 7.37
N THR A 94 4.19 15.56 6.52
CA THR A 94 5.28 14.59 6.64
C THR A 94 6.16 14.96 7.83
N GLY A 95 6.10 14.16 8.90
CA GLY A 95 6.98 14.35 10.08
C GLY A 95 8.48 14.32 9.79
N LEU A 96 8.89 14.04 8.55
CA LEU A 96 10.27 14.08 8.07
C LEU A 96 10.84 15.51 8.02
N ASP A 97 10.01 16.52 7.72
CA ASP A 97 10.43 17.92 7.62
C ASP A 97 10.87 18.51 8.97
N ARG A 98 10.35 17.97 10.08
CA ARG A 98 10.77 18.36 11.44
C ARG A 98 12.21 18.00 11.77
N PHE A 99 12.76 16.96 11.14
CA PHE A 99 14.14 16.54 11.41
C PHE A 99 15.16 17.32 10.57
N ALA A 100 14.77 17.80 9.39
CA ALA A 100 15.64 18.62 8.55
C ALA A 100 15.89 20.01 9.15
N ALA A 101 14.89 20.60 9.80
CA ALA A 101 15.00 21.93 10.41
C ALA A 101 15.87 21.96 11.69
N ALA A 102 16.11 20.81 12.33
CA ALA A 102 16.85 20.74 13.60
C ALA A 102 18.38 20.60 13.43
N GLY A 103 18.87 20.41 12.20
CA GLY A 103 20.30 20.17 11.92
C GLY A 103 21.10 21.42 11.51
N GLY A 104 20.46 22.57 11.32
CA GLY A 104 21.12 23.81 10.92
C GLY A 104 21.42 24.71 12.11
N VAL A 105 22.41 24.36 12.94
CA VAL A 105 23.01 25.32 13.88
C VAL A 105 24.21 25.97 13.21
N GLU A 106 24.14 27.30 13.21
CA GLU A 106 25.03 28.29 12.61
C GLU A 106 26.51 28.17 13.06
N SER A 107 27.41 28.62 12.18
CA SER A 107 28.70 29.22 12.53
C SER A 107 29.05 30.29 11.49
#